data_AF-A0A8X6Q1U3-F1
#
_entry.id   AF-A0A8X6Q1U3-F1
#
_cell.length_a   1.000
_cell.length_b   1.000
_cell.length_c   1.000
_cell.angle_alpha   90.00
_cell.angle_beta   90.00
_cell.angle_gamma   90.00
#
_symmetry.space_group_name_H-M   'P 1'
#
loop_
_entity.id
_entity.type
_entity.pdbx_description
1 polymer ?
#
loop_
_entity_poly.entity_id
_entity_poly.type
_entity_poly.pdbx_seq_one_letter_code
_entity_poly.pdbx_strand_id
1 'polypeptide(L)'
;MPPRRHQFWSGRELWVMVVSRYPNEEPLLKPNVKYVANMHGNEAVGRELMLHLITYLINNYYTDNYVRWLIDTTRIHIMPSMNPDGFESAIEGQCSGGQGRYNARGFDLNRNFPDFFKTNNKQQQPETKAVKDWLESTKFVLSGNIHGGALVASYPYDNEANNMLTTFSSPSLTPDDEVFRYLASVFSFNHENMHLGIPCRDGTPGFPNGTTNGAAWYPLTGGMQDYNYVYGGTMEVTFEISCCKFPQRSEIPRYWRENRKGLLHFLGEVHKGVKGFVKDSSNNPIPKAALKILGRDMTFYSTKRGEYWRILLPGSYIIEARADGYKPSEAEFIVTSQEVTIQNVTMYPTRVVSDQSHVSSEGPWEKHLDIGLDIVPTAGPMANGEGSTSVSQLLSTHEKFDESNEKSSGISESEFDEYFSGMGIAKEQEKIDGNLTDYDIPPTADAVSAAGNLGRSFCFFYGYNYCAILIALALFWRLRL
;
A
#
# COMPACT_ATOMS: atom_id res chain seq x y z
N MET A 1 16.59 24.71 -8.42
CA MET A 1 17.43 24.31 -7.26
C MET A 1 18.12 23.01 -7.63
N PRO A 2 19.44 22.85 -7.41
CA PRO A 2 20.07 21.54 -7.58
C PRO A 2 19.56 20.59 -6.47
N PRO A 3 19.51 19.27 -6.71
CA PRO A 3 18.99 18.31 -5.74
C PRO A 3 19.86 18.33 -4.48
N ARG A 4 19.22 18.41 -3.31
CA ARG A 4 19.91 18.31 -2.01
C ARG A 4 20.50 16.90 -1.93
N ARG A 5 21.82 16.77 -2.11
CA ARG A 5 22.53 15.51 -1.87
C ARG A 5 22.32 15.13 -0.41
N HIS A 6 21.51 14.10 -0.16
CA HIS A 6 21.47 13.45 1.14
C HIS A 6 22.83 12.79 1.36
N GLN A 7 23.50 13.18 2.44
CA GLN A 7 24.85 12.73 2.74
C GLN A 7 24.74 11.35 3.39
N PHE A 8 24.88 10.30 2.59
CA PHE A 8 25.00 8.92 3.08
C PHE A 8 26.39 8.69 3.67
N TRP A 9 26.52 7.81 4.66
CA TRP A 9 27.75 7.71 5.47
C TRP A 9 28.97 7.32 4.63
N SER A 10 28.79 6.45 3.64
CA SER A 10 29.82 6.11 2.64
C SER A 10 29.75 6.95 1.34
N GLY A 11 28.76 7.84 1.23
CA GLY A 11 28.49 8.64 0.04
C GLY A 11 27.75 7.92 -1.11
N ARG A 12 27.29 6.67 -0.94
CA ARG A 12 26.52 5.94 -1.97
C ARG A 12 25.11 6.51 -2.13
N GLU A 13 24.69 6.72 -3.37
CA GLU A 13 23.36 7.23 -3.69
C GLU A 13 22.29 6.12 -3.60
N LEU A 14 21.11 6.47 -3.09
CA LEU A 14 19.92 5.60 -3.14
C LEU A 14 19.18 5.83 -4.45
N TRP A 15 19.55 5.05 -5.46
CA TRP A 15 18.98 5.15 -6.80
C TRP A 15 17.53 4.64 -6.86
N VAL A 16 16.70 5.40 -7.57
CA VAL A 16 15.34 5.01 -7.94
C VAL A 16 15.19 5.15 -9.46
N MET A 17 14.74 4.09 -10.12
CA MET A 17 14.36 4.12 -11.53
C MET A 17 12.86 4.31 -11.65
N VAL A 18 12.42 5.34 -12.38
CA VAL A 18 11.01 5.54 -12.73
C VAL A 18 10.76 4.99 -14.12
N VAL A 19 9.90 3.98 -14.23
CA VAL A 19 9.48 3.36 -15.49
C VAL A 19 8.02 3.75 -15.76
N SER A 20 7.81 4.53 -16.82
CA SER A 20 6.50 5.01 -17.26
C SER A 20 6.56 5.54 -18.69
N ARG A 21 5.44 5.56 -19.44
CA ARG A 21 5.37 6.13 -20.80
C ARG A 21 5.84 7.59 -20.88
N TYR A 22 5.61 8.35 -19.81
CA TYR A 22 6.04 9.75 -19.66
C TYR A 22 6.71 9.94 -18.29
N PRO A 23 7.99 9.58 -18.13
CA PRO A 23 8.62 9.47 -16.81
C PRO A 23 8.83 10.84 -16.14
N ASN A 24 9.00 11.90 -16.94
CA ASN A 24 9.19 13.28 -16.49
C ASN A 24 7.87 14.02 -16.23
N GLU A 25 6.73 13.38 -16.51
CA GLU A 25 5.40 13.95 -16.33
C GLU A 25 4.68 13.24 -15.19
N GLU A 26 3.70 13.94 -14.62
CA GLU A 26 2.79 13.37 -13.61
C GLU A 26 1.34 13.52 -14.09
N PRO A 27 0.88 12.69 -15.05
CA PRO A 27 -0.51 12.74 -15.50
C PRO A 27 -1.49 12.56 -14.34
N LEU A 28 -2.62 13.27 -14.39
CA LEU A 28 -3.63 13.17 -13.33
C LEU A 28 -4.20 11.75 -13.25
N LEU A 29 -4.50 11.29 -12.04
CA LEU A 29 -5.08 9.98 -11.72
C LEU A 29 -4.25 8.77 -12.18
N LYS A 30 -3.00 8.99 -12.62
CA LYS A 30 -2.02 7.95 -12.91
C LYS A 30 -1.32 7.55 -11.59
N PRO A 31 -1.57 6.34 -11.04
CA PRO A 31 -1.07 5.99 -9.71
C PRO A 31 0.45 5.79 -9.70
N ASN A 32 1.08 6.13 -8.58
CA ASN A 32 2.46 5.74 -8.29
C ASN A 32 2.47 4.44 -7.49
N VAL A 33 3.28 3.48 -7.94
CA VAL A 33 3.59 2.23 -7.22
C VAL A 33 5.10 2.17 -7.02
N LYS A 34 5.55 1.53 -5.93
CA LYS A 34 6.98 1.32 -5.72
C LYS A 34 7.36 -0.10 -5.33
N TYR A 35 8.56 -0.50 -5.75
CA TYR A 35 9.30 -1.58 -5.11
C TYR A 35 10.54 -1.04 -4.42
N VAL A 36 10.80 -1.54 -3.22
CA VAL A 36 12.02 -1.28 -2.46
C VAL A 36 12.66 -2.62 -2.13
N ALA A 37 13.92 -2.82 -2.48
CA ALA A 37 14.63 -4.05 -2.19
C ALA A 37 15.91 -3.80 -1.39
N ASN A 38 16.42 -4.88 -0.80
CA ASN A 38 17.76 -4.92 -0.23
C ASN A 38 17.97 -3.84 0.85
N MET A 39 16.94 -3.65 1.70
CA MET A 39 17.05 -2.86 2.92
C MET A 39 17.90 -3.56 3.99
N HIS A 40 17.96 -4.89 3.94
CA HIS A 40 19.06 -5.66 4.50
C HIS A 40 20.04 -5.99 3.39
N GLY A 41 21.28 -5.55 3.53
CA GLY A 41 22.25 -5.63 2.43
C GLY A 41 22.62 -7.06 2.02
N ASN A 42 22.60 -8.01 2.96
CA ASN A 42 22.84 -9.43 2.66
C ASN A 42 21.64 -10.19 2.10
N GLU A 43 20.49 -9.55 1.95
CA GLU A 43 19.29 -10.11 1.31
C GLU A 43 19.32 -9.68 -0.16
N ALA A 44 20.15 -10.36 -0.95
CA ALA A 44 20.65 -9.90 -2.24
C ALA A 44 19.69 -10.20 -3.41
N VAL A 45 18.86 -11.24 -3.31
CA VAL A 45 18.00 -11.68 -4.43
C VAL A 45 17.07 -10.56 -4.89
N GLY A 46 16.43 -9.84 -3.96
CA GLY A 46 15.55 -8.72 -4.29
C GLY A 46 16.24 -7.63 -5.09
N ARG A 47 17.52 -7.31 -4.78
CA ARG A 47 18.31 -6.32 -5.52
C ARG A 47 18.43 -6.68 -6.98
N GLU A 48 18.85 -7.91 -7.26
CA GLU A 48 19.04 -8.39 -8.62
C GLU A 48 17.70 -8.48 -9.36
N LEU A 49 16.64 -8.98 -8.71
CA LEU A 49 15.33 -9.06 -9.35
C LEU A 49 14.75 -7.70 -9.70
N MET A 50 15.01 -6.65 -8.91
CA MET A 50 14.61 -5.29 -9.27
C MET A 50 15.32 -4.78 -10.53
N LEU A 51 16.61 -5.08 -10.71
CA LEU A 51 17.34 -4.75 -11.94
C LEU A 51 16.78 -5.54 -13.14
N HIS A 52 16.54 -6.84 -12.96
CA HIS A 52 15.93 -7.69 -13.99
C HIS A 52 14.51 -7.20 -14.37
N LEU A 53 13.72 -6.76 -13.39
CA LEU A 53 12.38 -6.22 -13.63
C LEU A 53 12.42 -4.94 -14.45
N ILE A 54 13.35 -4.00 -14.15
CA ILE A 54 13.56 -2.80 -14.96
C ILE A 54 13.85 -3.18 -16.41
N THR A 55 14.80 -4.09 -16.64
CA THR A 55 15.16 -4.56 -17.98
C THR A 55 13.98 -5.26 -18.68
N TYR A 56 13.23 -6.09 -17.96
CA TYR A 56 12.08 -6.80 -18.51
C TYR A 56 10.98 -5.85 -18.96
N LEU A 57 10.62 -4.87 -18.13
CA LEU A 57 9.60 -3.87 -18.44
C LEU A 57 9.97 -3.08 -19.70
N ILE A 58 11.21 -2.60 -19.80
CA ILE A 58 11.68 -1.80 -20.94
C ILE A 58 11.69 -2.65 -22.23
N ASN A 59 12.27 -3.85 -22.17
CA ASN A 59 12.45 -4.69 -23.35
C ASN A 59 11.13 -5.26 -23.89
N ASN A 60 10.11 -5.41 -23.04
CA ASN A 60 8.84 -6.01 -23.43
C ASN A 60 7.72 -4.99 -23.70
N TYR A 61 7.98 -3.69 -23.61
CA TYR A 61 6.96 -2.66 -23.85
C TYR A 61 6.28 -2.75 -25.23
N TYR A 62 7.01 -3.17 -26.27
CA TYR A 62 6.47 -3.31 -27.62
C TYR A 62 5.96 -4.72 -27.94
N THR A 63 6.21 -5.72 -27.09
CA THR A 63 5.91 -7.13 -27.38
C THR A 63 4.90 -7.76 -26.42
N ASP A 64 4.77 -7.24 -25.20
CA ASP A 64 3.87 -7.75 -24.17
C ASP A 64 2.79 -6.68 -23.86
N ASN A 65 1.54 -6.99 -24.16
CA ASN A 65 0.41 -6.08 -23.98
C ASN A 65 0.16 -5.72 -22.51
N TYR A 66 0.40 -6.65 -21.58
CA TYR A 66 0.24 -6.37 -20.15
C TYR A 66 1.33 -5.45 -19.63
N VAL A 67 2.58 -5.66 -20.04
CA VAL A 67 3.70 -4.76 -19.73
C VAL A 67 3.47 -3.37 -20.32
N ARG A 68 3.01 -3.28 -21.57
CA ARG A 68 2.64 -2.00 -22.18
C ARG A 68 1.57 -1.29 -21.37
N TRP A 69 0.49 -1.98 -21.02
CA TRP A 69 -0.59 -1.44 -20.20
C TRP A 69 -0.08 -0.93 -18.85
N LEU A 70 0.79 -1.70 -18.16
CA LEU A 70 1.39 -1.26 -16.89
C LEU A 70 2.19 0.05 -17.06
N ILE A 71 3.05 0.15 -18.08
CA ILE A 71 3.91 1.33 -18.31
C ILE A 71 3.08 2.55 -18.74
N ASP A 72 2.04 2.33 -19.55
CA ASP A 72 1.14 3.36 -20.03
C ASP A 72 0.25 3.92 -18.92
N THR A 73 -0.19 3.07 -17.99
CA THR A 73 -1.20 3.43 -16.97
C THR A 73 -0.63 3.62 -15.57
N THR A 74 0.63 3.24 -15.30
CA THR A 74 1.25 3.33 -13.97
C THR A 74 2.56 4.11 -14.01
N ARG A 75 2.89 4.82 -12.92
CA ARG A 75 4.25 5.30 -12.66
C ARG A 75 4.91 4.32 -11.70
N ILE A 76 5.80 3.47 -12.22
CA ILE A 76 6.45 2.41 -11.46
C ILE A 76 7.81 2.92 -10.99
N HIS A 77 8.03 2.96 -9.68
CA HIS A 77 9.29 3.39 -9.09
C HIS A 77 10.02 2.18 -8.49
N ILE A 78 11.28 1.96 -8.86
CA ILE A 78 12.04 0.79 -8.42
C ILE A 78 13.31 1.25 -7.74
N MET A 79 13.46 0.93 -6.46
CA MET A 79 14.68 1.12 -5.67
C MET A 79 15.36 -0.25 -5.47
N PRO A 80 16.39 -0.60 -6.25
CA PRO A 80 17.04 -1.91 -6.14
C PRO A 80 17.76 -2.13 -4.81
N SER A 81 18.27 -1.05 -4.18
CA SER A 81 19.00 -1.16 -2.92
C SER A 81 18.77 0.05 -2.04
N MET A 82 18.08 -0.18 -0.93
CA MET A 82 17.93 0.80 0.15
C MET A 82 19.15 0.79 1.09
N ASN A 83 19.89 -0.32 1.19
CA ASN A 83 21.10 -0.45 2.01
C ASN A 83 22.30 -0.90 1.16
N PRO A 84 22.81 -0.03 0.27
CA PRO A 84 23.95 -0.39 -0.57
C PRO A 84 25.23 -0.61 0.26
N ASP A 85 25.39 0.07 1.39
CA ASP A 85 26.55 -0.13 2.28
C ASP A 85 26.58 -1.53 2.89
N GLY A 86 25.42 -2.01 3.36
CA GLY A 86 25.28 -3.38 3.84
C GLY A 86 25.61 -4.38 2.74
N PHE A 87 25.12 -4.16 1.52
CA PHE A 87 25.33 -5.06 0.38
C PHE A 87 26.82 -5.21 0.04
N GLU A 88 27.57 -4.10 -0.04
CA GLU A 88 29.02 -4.15 -0.33
C GLU A 88 29.83 -4.91 0.74
N SER A 89 29.30 -4.99 1.97
CA SER A 89 29.92 -5.75 3.05
C SER A 89 29.43 -7.19 3.18
N ALA A 90 28.40 -7.57 2.40
CA ALA A 90 27.83 -8.91 2.42
C ALA A 90 28.66 -9.88 1.55
N ILE A 91 28.56 -11.17 1.84
CA ILE A 91 29.38 -12.21 1.21
C ILE A 91 28.47 -13.18 0.44
N GLU A 92 28.75 -13.33 -0.86
CA GLU A 92 28.05 -14.27 -1.73
C GLU A 92 28.16 -15.72 -1.21
N GLY A 93 27.07 -16.47 -1.33
CA GLY A 93 26.95 -17.85 -0.84
C GLY A 93 26.55 -17.96 0.64
N GLN A 94 26.46 -16.86 1.40
CA GLN A 94 25.97 -16.89 2.77
C GLN A 94 24.43 -16.92 2.82
N CYS A 95 23.87 -18.12 2.95
CA CYS A 95 22.41 -18.30 2.97
C CYS A 95 21.71 -17.97 4.29
N SER A 96 22.41 -18.03 5.43
CA SER A 96 21.83 -17.81 6.76
C SER A 96 22.67 -16.84 7.58
N GLY A 97 22.07 -15.75 8.03
CA GLY A 97 22.78 -14.71 8.79
C GLY A 97 23.87 -14.03 7.93
N GLY A 98 24.96 -13.63 8.57
CA GLY A 98 26.12 -13.06 7.89
C GLY A 98 26.27 -11.55 8.01
N GLN A 99 27.43 -11.06 7.57
CA GLN A 99 27.74 -9.64 7.50
C GLN A 99 26.87 -8.95 6.44
N GLY A 100 26.59 -7.66 6.63
CA GLY A 100 25.90 -6.84 5.63
C GLY A 100 24.40 -6.70 5.79
N ARG A 101 23.78 -7.28 6.81
CA ARG A 101 22.37 -7.00 7.13
C ARG A 101 22.13 -5.52 7.48
N TYR A 102 22.89 -5.02 8.45
CA TYR A 102 22.72 -3.67 8.99
C TYR A 102 23.28 -2.60 8.05
N ASN A 103 22.90 -1.33 8.25
CA ASN A 103 23.54 -0.23 7.53
C ASN A 103 24.99 0.01 8.01
N ALA A 104 25.70 0.96 7.41
CA ALA A 104 27.10 1.29 7.75
C ALA A 104 27.33 1.62 9.24
N ARG A 105 26.28 2.03 9.96
CA ARG A 105 26.33 2.37 11.40
C ARG A 105 25.84 1.25 12.31
N GLY A 106 25.58 0.06 11.77
CA GLY A 106 25.12 -1.09 12.54
C GLY A 106 23.64 -1.05 12.95
N PHE A 107 22.82 -0.20 12.32
CA PHE A 107 21.38 -0.14 12.58
C PHE A 107 20.62 -1.06 11.61
N ASP A 108 19.58 -1.72 12.13
CA ASP A 108 18.60 -2.42 11.31
C ASP A 108 17.61 -1.41 10.74
N LEU A 109 17.63 -1.23 9.42
CA LEU A 109 16.75 -0.26 8.74
C LEU A 109 15.28 -0.65 8.86
N ASN A 110 14.96 -1.96 8.95
CA ASN A 110 13.60 -2.44 9.18
C ASN A 110 13.24 -2.51 10.67
N ARG A 111 13.95 -1.75 11.51
CA ARG A 111 13.59 -1.43 12.90
C ARG A 111 13.78 0.06 13.20
N ASN A 112 13.96 0.90 12.18
CA ASN A 112 14.36 2.31 12.34
C ASN A 112 13.25 3.31 12.00
N PHE A 113 12.11 2.86 11.50
CA PHE A 113 10.96 3.73 11.24
C PHE A 113 10.18 4.02 12.52
N PRO A 114 9.48 5.18 12.60
CA PRO A 114 8.45 5.39 13.61
C PRO A 114 7.45 4.22 13.62
N ASP A 115 7.04 3.81 14.80
CA ASP A 115 6.13 2.69 14.99
C ASP A 115 4.78 3.19 15.51
N PHE A 116 3.71 2.57 15.02
CA PHE A 116 2.34 3.00 15.32
C PHE A 116 1.90 2.63 16.75
N PHE A 117 2.40 1.52 17.29
CA PHE A 117 1.96 0.98 18.57
C PHE A 117 2.86 1.41 19.73
N LYS A 118 4.15 1.64 19.48
CA LYS A 118 5.15 1.91 20.51
C LYS A 118 6.09 3.02 20.04
N THR A 119 6.58 3.84 20.97
CA THR A 119 7.58 4.84 20.61
C THR A 119 8.91 4.17 20.22
N ASN A 120 9.35 4.37 18.98
CA ASN A 120 10.65 3.92 18.51
C ASN A 120 11.72 5.01 18.69
N ASN A 121 12.48 4.95 19.79
CA ASN A 121 13.49 5.96 20.15
C ASN A 121 14.85 5.77 19.46
N LYS A 122 14.96 4.89 18.46
CA LYS A 122 16.23 4.68 17.76
C LYS A 122 16.62 5.92 16.96
N GLN A 123 17.93 6.22 16.93
CA GLN A 123 18.46 7.29 16.10
C GLN A 123 18.10 7.03 14.64
N GLN A 124 17.42 7.99 14.00
CA GLN A 124 17.08 7.89 12.58
C GLN A 124 18.33 7.84 11.70
N GLN A 125 18.35 6.89 10.77
CA GLN A 125 19.41 6.69 9.81
C GLN A 125 19.16 7.48 8.51
N PRO A 126 20.21 7.87 7.77
CA PRO A 126 20.05 8.63 6.52
C PRO A 126 19.22 7.88 5.47
N GLU A 127 19.33 6.56 5.39
CA GLU A 127 18.56 5.73 4.45
C GLU A 127 17.06 5.76 4.80
N THR A 128 16.74 5.56 6.08
CA THR A 128 15.36 5.68 6.59
C THR A 128 14.81 7.07 6.37
N LYS A 129 15.60 8.12 6.62
CA LYS A 129 15.19 9.51 6.36
C LYS A 129 14.88 9.73 4.88
N ALA A 130 15.75 9.28 3.98
CA ALA A 130 15.57 9.45 2.53
C ALA A 130 14.28 8.76 2.05
N VAL A 131 13.98 7.55 2.53
CA VAL A 131 12.74 6.84 2.17
C VAL A 131 11.49 7.55 2.73
N LYS A 132 11.55 8.09 3.96
CA LYS A 132 10.44 8.89 4.51
C LYS A 132 10.20 10.16 3.69
N ASP A 133 11.25 10.90 3.37
CA ASP A 133 11.17 12.13 2.57
C ASP A 133 10.63 11.80 1.17
N TRP A 134 11.02 10.66 0.60
CA TRP A 134 10.50 10.18 -0.68
C TRP A 134 9.00 9.86 -0.62
N LEU A 135 8.56 9.13 0.41
CA LEU A 135 7.14 8.83 0.65
C LEU A 135 6.30 10.10 0.87
N GLU A 136 6.84 11.12 1.52
CA GLU A 136 6.16 12.42 1.70
C GLU A 136 6.07 13.21 0.39
N SER A 137 7.10 13.14 -0.45
CA SER A 137 7.16 13.87 -1.72
C SER A 137 6.27 13.29 -2.82
N THR A 138 6.06 11.98 -2.80
CA THR A 138 5.37 11.23 -3.86
C THR A 138 4.23 10.42 -3.26
N LYS A 139 2.99 10.62 -3.75
CA LYS A 139 1.85 9.84 -3.27
C LYS A 139 1.85 8.45 -3.87
N PHE A 140 2.40 7.49 -3.13
CA PHE A 140 2.36 6.06 -3.46
C PHE A 140 1.02 5.45 -3.02
N VAL A 141 0.48 4.58 -3.88
CA VAL A 141 -0.79 3.87 -3.63
C VAL A 141 -0.50 2.45 -3.14
N LEU A 142 0.41 1.76 -3.83
CA LEU A 142 0.83 0.39 -3.56
C LEU A 142 2.35 0.32 -3.45
N SER A 143 2.85 -0.59 -2.61
CA SER A 143 4.27 -0.82 -2.44
C SER A 143 4.59 -2.29 -2.15
N GLY A 144 5.73 -2.77 -2.62
CA GLY A 144 6.30 -4.04 -2.17
C GLY A 144 7.70 -3.82 -1.62
N ASN A 145 8.00 -4.35 -0.44
CA ASN A 145 9.37 -4.40 0.07
C ASN A 145 9.92 -5.84 -0.02
N ILE A 146 11.11 -6.01 -0.62
CA ILE A 146 11.63 -7.33 -1.00
C ILE A 146 12.77 -7.76 -0.08
N HIS A 147 12.60 -8.95 0.50
CA HIS A 147 13.46 -9.56 1.50
C HIS A 147 13.91 -10.98 1.11
N GLY A 148 14.85 -11.51 1.90
CA GLY A 148 15.28 -12.90 1.84
C GLY A 148 15.57 -13.48 3.21
N GLY A 149 15.42 -14.78 3.33
CA GLY A 149 15.56 -15.56 4.57
C GLY A 149 14.35 -16.45 4.85
N ALA A 150 13.23 -16.19 4.18
CA ALA A 150 12.04 -17.04 4.17
C ALA A 150 11.43 -17.09 2.75
N LEU A 151 10.30 -17.80 2.63
CA LEU A 151 9.50 -17.84 1.41
C LEU A 151 8.03 -17.61 1.75
N VAL A 152 7.61 -16.35 1.81
CA VAL A 152 6.27 -15.93 2.26
C VAL A 152 5.98 -14.47 1.88
N ALA A 153 4.73 -14.16 1.59
CA ALA A 153 4.21 -12.78 1.55
C ALA A 153 3.66 -12.38 2.93
N SER A 154 4.38 -11.52 3.64
CA SER A 154 3.99 -11.02 4.95
C SER A 154 3.28 -9.67 4.82
N TYR A 155 2.13 -9.53 5.49
CA TYR A 155 1.28 -8.35 5.39
C TYR A 155 1.00 -7.70 6.76
N PRO A 156 0.64 -6.40 6.79
CA PRO A 156 0.43 -5.66 8.03
C PRO A 156 -0.65 -6.24 8.98
N TYR A 157 -0.60 -5.91 10.27
CA TYR A 157 0.49 -5.18 10.92
C TYR A 157 1.67 -6.10 11.26
N ASP A 158 2.87 -5.53 11.22
CA ASP A 158 4.11 -6.16 11.66
C ASP A 158 4.26 -6.17 13.19
N ASN A 159 3.63 -5.22 13.88
CA ASN A 159 3.67 -5.09 15.33
C ASN A 159 2.26 -5.15 15.94
N GLU A 160 2.21 -5.22 17.27
CA GLU A 160 0.97 -5.25 18.05
C GLU A 160 1.03 -4.27 19.23
N ALA A 161 -0.15 -3.84 19.68
CA ALA A 161 -0.27 -3.11 20.94
C ALA A 161 0.24 -3.98 22.09
N ASN A 162 0.97 -3.40 23.04
CA ASN A 162 1.47 -4.13 24.22
C ASN A 162 0.29 -4.70 25.02
N ASN A 163 -0.06 -5.97 24.79
CA ASN A 163 -0.90 -6.73 25.70
C ASN A 163 0.03 -7.45 26.68
N MET A 164 0.02 -7.04 27.95
CA MET A 164 0.75 -7.74 29.03
C MET A 164 0.30 -9.21 29.23
N LEU A 165 -0.70 -9.68 28.49
CA LEU A 165 -1.36 -10.98 28.68
C LEU A 165 -1.20 -11.98 27.52
N THR A 166 -0.53 -11.65 26.41
CA THR A 166 -0.43 -12.56 25.26
C THR A 166 0.95 -13.22 25.18
N THR A 167 1.03 -14.48 25.62
CA THR A 167 2.22 -15.35 25.53
C THR A 167 2.39 -15.97 24.12
N PHE A 168 1.47 -15.71 23.20
CA PHE A 168 1.45 -16.26 21.83
C PHE A 168 1.26 -15.15 20.81
N SER A 169 2.08 -15.16 19.74
CA SER A 169 1.97 -14.26 18.59
C SER A 169 0.59 -14.43 17.93
N SER A 170 -0.27 -13.43 18.11
CA SER A 170 -1.61 -13.39 17.51
C SER A 170 -1.61 -12.44 16.32
N PRO A 171 -2.50 -12.62 15.32
CA PRO A 171 -2.61 -11.67 14.23
C PRO A 171 -2.97 -10.26 14.72
N SER A 172 -2.23 -9.26 14.24
CA SER A 172 -2.50 -7.84 14.45
C SER A 172 -3.15 -7.28 13.19
N LEU A 173 -4.48 -7.22 13.18
CA LEU A 173 -5.25 -6.94 11.96
C LEU A 173 -5.31 -5.45 11.65
N THR A 174 -5.21 -5.10 10.37
CA THR A 174 -5.51 -3.73 9.93
C THR A 174 -7.00 -3.53 9.66
N PRO A 175 -7.48 -2.28 9.61
CA PRO A 175 -8.81 -1.96 9.06
C PRO A 175 -9.04 -2.37 7.59
N ASP A 176 -8.00 -2.80 6.87
CA ASP A 176 -8.06 -3.28 5.48
C ASP A 176 -7.44 -4.69 5.36
N ASP A 177 -7.55 -5.52 6.40
CA ASP A 177 -6.94 -6.86 6.47
C ASP A 177 -7.30 -7.71 5.25
N GLU A 178 -8.55 -7.66 4.80
CA GLU A 178 -9.02 -8.40 3.63
C GLU A 178 -8.33 -7.96 2.34
N VAL A 179 -8.04 -6.65 2.19
CA VAL A 179 -7.29 -6.12 1.04
C VAL A 179 -5.84 -6.59 1.12
N PHE A 180 -5.23 -6.53 2.30
CA PHE A 180 -3.84 -6.95 2.47
C PHE A 180 -3.62 -8.45 2.28
N ARG A 181 -4.53 -9.30 2.79
CA ARG A 181 -4.53 -10.74 2.53
C ARG A 181 -4.65 -11.03 1.04
N TYR A 182 -5.52 -10.31 0.35
CA TYR A 182 -5.67 -10.43 -1.10
C TYR A 182 -4.38 -10.04 -1.84
N LEU A 183 -3.81 -8.86 -1.51
CA LEU A 183 -2.57 -8.37 -2.12
C LEU A 183 -1.38 -9.34 -1.89
N ALA A 184 -1.25 -9.90 -0.68
CA ALA A 184 -0.24 -10.92 -0.38
C ALA A 184 -0.47 -12.21 -1.19
N SER A 185 -1.73 -12.63 -1.31
CA SER A 185 -2.11 -13.82 -2.08
C SER A 185 -1.82 -13.65 -3.58
N VAL A 186 -2.04 -12.46 -4.16
CA VAL A 186 -1.72 -12.19 -5.57
C VAL A 186 -0.27 -12.52 -5.86
N PHE A 187 0.67 -12.11 -5.00
CA PHE A 187 2.08 -12.45 -5.19
C PHE A 187 2.34 -13.94 -4.96
N SER A 188 1.86 -14.49 -3.83
CA SER A 188 2.12 -15.88 -3.43
C SER A 188 1.65 -16.92 -4.46
N PHE A 189 0.43 -16.75 -4.99
CA PHE A 189 -0.15 -17.68 -5.97
C PHE A 189 0.42 -17.49 -7.39
N ASN A 190 1.02 -16.34 -7.69
CA ASN A 190 1.74 -16.12 -8.95
C ASN A 190 3.24 -16.44 -8.84
N HIS A 191 3.74 -16.74 -7.63
CA HIS A 191 5.07 -17.30 -7.43
C HIS A 191 5.05 -18.81 -7.67
N GLU A 192 6.13 -19.37 -8.21
CA GLU A 192 6.22 -20.78 -8.63
C GLU A 192 5.83 -21.76 -7.51
N ASN A 193 6.29 -21.55 -6.28
CA ASN A 193 6.07 -22.48 -5.16
C ASN A 193 5.74 -21.83 -3.79
N MET A 194 5.56 -20.50 -3.70
CA MET A 194 5.35 -19.83 -2.40
C MET A 194 4.03 -20.28 -1.78
N HIS A 195 2.96 -20.35 -2.58
CA HIS A 195 1.63 -20.79 -2.18
C HIS A 195 1.58 -22.22 -1.62
N LEU A 196 2.56 -23.08 -1.95
CA LEU A 196 2.66 -24.43 -1.40
C LEU A 196 2.95 -24.42 0.10
N GLY A 197 3.43 -23.29 0.64
CA GLY A 197 3.72 -23.13 2.06
C GLY A 197 4.84 -24.02 2.56
N ILE A 198 5.72 -24.49 1.68
CA ILE A 198 6.83 -25.37 2.04
C ILE A 198 7.87 -24.54 2.81
N PRO A 199 8.21 -24.90 4.06
CA PRO A 199 9.16 -24.15 4.86
C PRO A 199 10.58 -24.23 4.29
N CYS A 200 11.36 -23.17 4.49
CA CYS A 200 12.76 -23.10 4.08
C CYS A 200 13.69 -24.05 4.85
N ARG A 201 13.27 -24.51 6.03
CA ARG A 201 14.04 -25.39 6.90
C ARG A 201 13.17 -26.55 7.36
N ASP A 202 13.71 -27.76 7.27
CA ASP A 202 13.03 -28.96 7.76
C ASP A 202 12.71 -28.82 9.26
N GLY A 203 11.51 -29.26 9.64
CA GLY A 203 11.03 -29.18 11.02
C GLY A 203 10.55 -27.79 11.48
N THR A 204 10.50 -26.79 10.59
CA THR A 204 9.83 -25.51 10.88
C THR A 204 8.43 -25.47 10.26
N PRO A 205 7.45 -24.78 10.88
CA PRO A 205 6.13 -24.64 10.29
C PRO A 205 6.22 -23.85 8.98
N GLY A 206 5.53 -24.36 7.97
CA GLY A 206 5.29 -23.64 6.72
C GLY A 206 4.31 -22.48 6.89
N PHE A 207 4.14 -21.71 5.82
CA PHE A 207 3.13 -20.65 5.76
C PHE A 207 1.97 -21.09 4.87
N PRO A 208 0.78 -21.41 5.43
CA PRO A 208 -0.38 -21.79 4.63
C PRO A 208 -0.65 -20.74 3.54
N ASN A 209 -0.87 -21.22 2.31
CA ASN A 209 -1.05 -20.38 1.11
C ASN A 209 0.12 -19.40 0.84
N GLY A 210 1.28 -19.60 1.46
CA GLY A 210 2.45 -18.73 1.31
C GLY A 210 2.25 -17.31 1.81
N THR A 211 1.33 -17.10 2.76
CA THR A 211 1.04 -15.76 3.31
C THR A 211 1.06 -15.77 4.83
N THR A 212 1.31 -14.62 5.45
CA THR A 212 1.24 -14.47 6.91
C THR A 212 1.00 -13.03 7.35
N ASN A 213 0.27 -12.83 8.45
CA ASN A 213 0.25 -11.54 9.14
C ASN A 213 1.60 -11.34 9.86
N GLY A 214 2.20 -10.16 9.72
CA GLY A 214 3.55 -9.88 10.25
C GLY A 214 3.68 -10.16 11.74
N ALA A 215 2.79 -9.63 12.56
CA ALA A 215 2.80 -9.83 14.01
C ALA A 215 2.53 -11.30 14.41
N ALA A 216 1.67 -12.01 13.67
CA ALA A 216 1.42 -13.44 13.88
C ALA A 216 2.66 -14.30 13.61
N TRP A 217 3.49 -13.90 12.65
CA TRP A 217 4.77 -14.56 12.39
C TRP A 217 5.78 -14.22 13.49
N TYR A 218 6.07 -12.93 13.69
CA TYR A 218 6.78 -12.41 14.84
C TYR A 218 6.60 -10.88 14.95
N PRO A 219 6.29 -10.33 16.14
CA PRO A 219 6.15 -8.89 16.29
C PRO A 219 7.45 -8.13 15.96
N LEU A 220 7.31 -7.07 15.16
CA LEU A 220 8.40 -6.30 14.59
C LEU A 220 8.15 -4.80 14.79
N THR A 221 8.88 -4.18 15.72
CA THR A 221 8.75 -2.74 15.98
C THR A 221 9.57 -1.90 15.00
N GLY A 222 8.93 -0.85 14.44
CA GLY A 222 9.58 0.17 13.62
C GLY A 222 9.91 -0.29 12.20
N GLY A 223 9.05 -1.14 11.63
CA GLY A 223 9.15 -1.62 10.26
C GLY A 223 8.74 -0.58 9.22
N MET A 224 9.29 -0.70 8.01
CA MET A 224 8.94 0.17 6.89
C MET A 224 7.51 -0.07 6.39
N GLN A 225 7.06 -1.33 6.42
CA GLN A 225 5.76 -1.76 5.95
C GLN A 225 4.62 -1.01 6.68
N ASP A 226 4.57 -1.11 8.01
CA ASP A 226 3.55 -0.44 8.82
C ASP A 226 3.63 1.08 8.67
N TYR A 227 4.85 1.64 8.55
CA TYR A 227 5.04 3.07 8.35
C TYR A 227 4.40 3.59 7.05
N ASN A 228 4.54 2.84 5.95
CA ASN A 228 3.92 3.19 4.66
C ASN A 228 2.40 3.27 4.77
N TYR A 229 1.78 2.30 5.44
CA TYR A 229 0.33 2.22 5.56
C TYR A 229 -0.22 3.31 6.49
N VAL A 230 0.35 3.43 7.69
CA VAL A 230 -0.14 4.35 8.74
C VAL A 230 0.12 5.81 8.40
N TYR A 231 1.32 6.15 7.93
CA TYR A 231 1.71 7.55 7.73
C TYR A 231 1.63 7.99 6.26
N GLY A 232 1.78 7.05 5.31
CA GLY A 232 1.69 7.32 3.88
C GLY A 232 0.32 7.05 3.26
N GLY A 233 -0.52 6.23 3.92
CA GLY A 233 -1.72 5.66 3.30
C GLY A 233 -1.41 4.72 2.13
N THR A 234 -0.15 4.27 2.01
CA THR A 234 0.35 3.39 0.96
C THR A 234 0.25 1.95 1.44
N MET A 235 -0.39 1.08 0.66
CA MET A 235 -0.49 -0.34 1.02
C MET A 235 0.82 -1.03 0.68
N GLU A 236 1.67 -1.30 1.68
CA GLU A 236 2.92 -2.03 1.49
C GLU A 236 2.80 -3.48 1.97
N VAL A 237 3.36 -4.42 1.19
CA VAL A 237 3.49 -5.84 1.56
C VAL A 237 4.96 -6.24 1.51
N THR A 238 5.40 -7.04 2.48
CA THR A 238 6.75 -7.59 2.57
C THR A 238 6.80 -8.94 1.86
N PHE A 239 7.69 -9.07 0.88
CA PHE A 239 7.88 -10.32 0.14
C PHE A 239 9.23 -10.94 0.50
N GLU A 240 9.19 -12.04 1.25
CA GLU A 240 10.33 -12.92 1.45
C GLU A 240 10.40 -13.90 0.28
N ILE A 241 11.31 -13.67 -0.65
CA ILE A 241 11.31 -14.32 -1.97
C ILE A 241 12.39 -15.41 -2.13
N SER A 242 13.21 -15.62 -1.11
CA SER A 242 14.29 -16.61 -1.16
C SER A 242 14.67 -17.11 0.22
N CYS A 243 14.71 -18.44 0.39
CA CYS A 243 15.23 -19.05 1.62
C CYS A 243 16.69 -18.70 1.89
N CYS A 244 17.53 -18.71 0.84
CA CYS A 244 18.91 -18.27 0.92
C CYS A 244 18.97 -16.74 0.77
N LYS A 245 19.57 -16.06 1.75
CA LYS A 245 19.70 -14.59 1.75
C LYS A 245 20.61 -14.07 0.63
N PHE A 246 21.80 -14.67 0.50
CA PHE A 246 22.76 -14.35 -0.55
C PHE A 246 23.20 -15.63 -1.29
N PRO A 247 22.40 -16.12 -2.26
CA PRO A 247 22.76 -17.29 -3.06
C PRO A 247 23.90 -16.98 -4.04
N GLN A 248 24.46 -18.03 -4.63
CA GLN A 248 25.42 -17.91 -5.74
C GLN A 248 24.74 -17.27 -6.96
N ARG A 249 25.48 -16.47 -7.73
CA ARG A 249 25.01 -15.78 -8.94
C ARG A 249 24.36 -16.73 -9.96
N SER A 250 24.81 -17.98 -10.02
CA SER A 250 24.24 -19.01 -10.89
C SER A 250 22.75 -19.29 -10.62
N GLU A 251 22.25 -18.98 -9.42
CA GLU A 251 20.86 -19.20 -9.01
C GLU A 251 19.92 -18.05 -9.43
N ILE A 252 20.45 -16.86 -9.76
CA ILE A 252 19.63 -15.68 -10.05
C ILE A 252 18.63 -15.90 -11.22
N PRO A 253 18.98 -16.57 -12.33
CA PRO A 253 18.02 -16.87 -13.39
C PRO A 253 16.82 -17.70 -12.91
N ARG A 254 17.03 -18.63 -11.96
CA ARG A 254 15.96 -19.43 -11.37
C ARG A 254 15.05 -18.55 -10.51
N TYR A 255 15.61 -17.74 -9.62
CA TYR A 255 14.82 -16.80 -8.80
C TYR A 255 14.01 -15.82 -9.64
N TRP A 256 14.57 -15.31 -10.74
CA TRP A 256 13.84 -14.45 -11.67
C TRP A 256 12.63 -15.17 -12.27
N ARG A 257 12.82 -16.40 -12.77
CA ARG A 257 11.73 -17.20 -13.34
C ARG A 257 10.61 -17.43 -12.32
N GLU A 258 10.97 -17.78 -11.08
CA GLU A 258 10.04 -18.09 -9.99
C GLU A 258 9.19 -16.87 -9.57
N ASN A 259 9.76 -15.67 -9.63
CA ASN A 259 9.17 -14.45 -9.07
C ASN A 259 8.55 -13.50 -10.12
N ARG A 260 8.96 -13.57 -11.39
CA ARG A 260 8.57 -12.59 -12.42
C ARG A 260 7.07 -12.37 -12.51
N LYS A 261 6.27 -13.44 -12.50
CA LYS A 261 4.80 -13.34 -12.57
C LYS A 261 4.24 -12.62 -11.34
N GLY A 262 4.63 -13.04 -10.13
CA GLY A 262 4.23 -12.36 -8.89
C GLY A 262 4.57 -10.87 -8.88
N LEU A 263 5.79 -10.51 -9.29
CA LEU A 263 6.24 -9.12 -9.38
C LEU A 263 5.38 -8.27 -10.33
N LEU A 264 5.02 -8.80 -11.50
CA LEU A 264 4.22 -8.10 -12.51
C LEU A 264 2.75 -7.98 -12.11
N HIS A 265 2.14 -9.08 -11.65
CA HIS A 265 0.73 -9.09 -11.27
C HIS A 265 0.46 -8.16 -10.08
N PHE A 266 1.35 -8.16 -9.08
CA PHE A 266 1.22 -7.26 -7.94
C PHE A 266 1.23 -5.78 -8.35
N LEU A 267 2.03 -5.36 -9.36
CA LEU A 267 2.00 -3.98 -9.86
C LEU A 267 0.63 -3.59 -10.43
N GLY A 268 -0.09 -4.53 -11.03
CA GLY A 268 -1.42 -4.30 -11.61
C GLY A 268 -2.49 -4.01 -10.56
N GLU A 269 -2.32 -4.49 -9.33
CA GLU A 269 -3.29 -4.35 -8.23
C GLU A 269 -3.51 -2.90 -7.80
N VAL A 270 -2.61 -1.99 -8.19
CA VAL A 270 -2.75 -0.54 -7.97
C VAL A 270 -3.97 0.05 -8.70
N HIS A 271 -4.52 -0.66 -9.69
CA HIS A 271 -5.69 -0.25 -10.48
C HIS A 271 -7.02 -0.83 -9.96
N LYS A 272 -7.08 -1.29 -8.72
CA LYS A 272 -8.33 -1.72 -8.07
C LYS A 272 -8.87 -0.66 -7.11
N GLY A 273 -10.13 -0.84 -6.71
CA GLY A 273 -10.81 0.03 -5.76
C GLY A 273 -11.33 1.31 -6.40
N VAL A 274 -10.96 2.45 -5.83
CA VAL A 274 -11.51 3.77 -6.18
C VAL A 274 -10.40 4.81 -6.35
N LYS A 275 -10.59 5.74 -7.29
CA LYS A 275 -9.77 6.94 -7.42
C LYS A 275 -10.62 8.14 -7.82
N GLY A 276 -10.11 9.35 -7.62
CA GLY A 276 -10.80 10.56 -8.07
C GLY A 276 -10.21 11.83 -7.50
N PHE A 277 -11.03 12.88 -7.45
CA PHE A 277 -10.65 14.18 -6.95
C PHE A 277 -11.49 14.61 -5.76
N VAL A 278 -10.87 15.30 -4.80
CA VAL A 278 -11.53 16.13 -3.80
C VAL A 278 -11.48 17.58 -4.27
N LYS A 279 -12.64 18.20 -4.45
CA LYS A 279 -12.78 19.55 -5.02
C LYS A 279 -13.79 20.38 -4.26
N ASP A 280 -13.71 21.69 -4.40
CA ASP A 280 -14.75 22.60 -3.93
C ASP A 280 -15.91 22.76 -4.95
N SER A 281 -16.96 23.49 -4.56
CA SER A 281 -18.10 23.80 -5.43
C SER A 281 -17.74 24.61 -6.69
N SER A 282 -16.54 25.20 -6.75
CA SER A 282 -16.00 25.93 -7.89
C SER A 282 -15.02 25.08 -8.72
N ASN A 283 -14.97 23.76 -8.47
CA ASN A 283 -14.11 22.78 -9.14
C ASN A 283 -12.60 23.00 -8.90
N ASN A 284 -12.21 23.78 -7.88
CA ASN A 284 -10.83 23.89 -7.44
C ASN A 284 -10.43 22.65 -6.63
N PRO A 285 -9.20 22.13 -6.78
CA PRO A 285 -8.73 21.00 -6.00
C PRO A 285 -8.54 21.37 -4.52
N ILE A 286 -8.93 20.48 -3.62
CA ILE A 286 -8.68 20.64 -2.18
C ILE A 286 -7.48 19.78 -1.79
N PRO A 287 -6.33 20.40 -1.48
CA PRO A 287 -5.12 19.68 -1.13
C PRO A 287 -5.19 19.15 0.31
N LYS A 288 -4.58 17.98 0.55
CA LYS A 288 -4.46 17.37 1.90
C LYS A 288 -5.81 17.21 2.62
N ALA A 289 -6.90 17.01 1.87
CA ALA A 289 -8.16 16.61 2.47
C ALA A 289 -7.99 15.23 3.11
N ALA A 290 -8.42 15.09 4.37
CA ALA A 290 -8.47 13.82 5.08
C ALA A 290 -9.64 13.00 4.53
N LEU A 291 -9.36 11.78 4.10
CA LEU A 291 -10.30 10.83 3.52
C LEU A 291 -10.34 9.57 4.39
N LYS A 292 -11.54 9.06 4.61
CA LYS A 292 -11.79 7.85 5.38
C LYS A 292 -12.89 7.04 4.70
N ILE A 293 -12.69 5.73 4.57
CA ILE A 293 -13.79 4.83 4.20
C ILE A 293 -14.56 4.54 5.48
N LEU A 294 -15.86 4.85 5.52
CA LEU A 294 -16.67 4.59 6.71
C LEU A 294 -16.63 3.09 7.05
N GLY A 295 -16.48 2.78 8.34
CA GLY A 295 -16.23 1.42 8.83
C GLY A 295 -14.75 1.01 8.88
N ARG A 296 -13.82 1.80 8.31
CA ARG A 296 -12.37 1.53 8.38
C ARG A 296 -11.65 2.66 9.12
N ASP A 297 -11.01 2.36 10.24
CA ASP A 297 -10.29 3.36 11.04
C ASP A 297 -8.87 3.63 10.54
N MET A 298 -8.77 4.09 9.28
CA MET A 298 -7.50 4.50 8.68
C MET A 298 -7.72 5.71 7.78
N THR A 299 -7.04 6.81 8.09
CA THR A 299 -7.13 8.06 7.32
C THR A 299 -6.06 8.10 6.24
N PHE A 300 -6.44 8.52 5.04
CA PHE A 300 -5.52 8.82 3.95
C PHE A 300 -5.81 10.23 3.40
N TYR A 301 -4.92 10.77 2.57
CA TYR A 301 -4.99 12.18 2.17
C TYR A 301 -4.95 12.38 0.66
N SER A 302 -5.66 13.40 0.19
CA SER A 302 -5.58 13.87 -1.19
C SER A 302 -4.22 14.54 -1.49
N THR A 303 -3.79 14.50 -2.75
CA THR A 303 -2.57 15.18 -3.21
C THR A 303 -2.73 16.71 -3.21
N LYS A 304 -1.66 17.44 -3.51
CA LYS A 304 -1.72 18.90 -3.75
C LYS A 304 -2.66 19.29 -4.90
N ARG A 305 -3.00 18.34 -5.78
CA ARG A 305 -3.92 18.51 -6.91
C ARG A 305 -5.30 17.93 -6.62
N GLY A 306 -5.59 17.59 -5.37
CA GLY A 306 -6.86 17.02 -4.91
C GLY A 306 -7.07 15.57 -5.32
N GLU A 307 -6.09 14.90 -5.92
CA GLU A 307 -6.23 13.50 -6.36
C GLU A 307 -6.19 12.54 -5.17
N TYR A 308 -6.89 11.42 -5.27
CA TYR A 308 -6.75 10.33 -4.32
C TYR A 308 -6.94 8.97 -5.00
N TRP A 309 -6.43 7.93 -4.36
CA TRP A 309 -6.58 6.53 -4.74
C TRP A 309 -6.73 5.70 -3.47
N ARG A 310 -7.55 4.65 -3.54
CA ARG A 310 -7.68 3.67 -2.48
C ARG A 310 -7.99 2.30 -3.08
N ILE A 311 -7.13 1.33 -2.81
CA ILE A 311 -7.38 -0.06 -3.20
C ILE A 311 -8.43 -0.63 -2.25
N LEU A 312 -9.47 -1.23 -2.83
CA LEU A 312 -10.59 -1.85 -2.14
C LEU A 312 -10.99 -3.09 -2.95
N LEU A 313 -11.52 -4.10 -2.26
CA LEU A 313 -12.15 -5.24 -2.91
C LEU A 313 -13.56 -4.87 -3.40
N PRO A 314 -14.20 -5.68 -4.27
CA PRO A 314 -15.56 -5.44 -4.71
C PRO A 314 -16.55 -5.31 -3.53
N GLY A 315 -17.41 -4.30 -3.58
CA GLY A 315 -18.33 -3.99 -2.50
C GLY A 315 -18.92 -2.57 -2.59
N SER A 316 -19.83 -2.25 -1.67
CA SER A 316 -20.44 -0.93 -1.54
C SER A 316 -19.78 -0.18 -0.38
N TYR A 317 -19.42 1.08 -0.61
CA TYR A 317 -18.64 1.88 0.32
C TYR A 317 -19.16 3.32 0.41
N ILE A 318 -18.82 3.98 1.52
CA ILE A 318 -19.00 5.41 1.72
C ILE A 318 -17.64 6.01 2.02
N ILE A 319 -17.24 7.02 1.26
CA ILE A 319 -16.04 7.81 1.53
C ILE A 319 -16.45 9.13 2.20
N GLU A 320 -15.87 9.40 3.36
CA GLU A 320 -15.97 10.68 4.05
C GLU A 320 -14.72 11.52 3.75
N ALA A 321 -14.91 12.80 3.41
CA ALA A 321 -13.86 13.79 3.24
C ALA A 321 -13.99 14.93 4.26
N ARG A 322 -12.87 15.33 4.86
CA ARG A 322 -12.74 16.44 5.80
C ARG A 322 -11.54 17.31 5.42
N ALA A 323 -11.72 18.63 5.53
CA ALA A 323 -10.68 19.61 5.23
C ALA A 323 -10.99 20.91 5.98
N ASP A 324 -9.94 21.58 6.44
CA ASP A 324 -10.08 22.85 7.17
C ASP A 324 -10.79 23.90 6.30
N GLY A 325 -11.78 24.58 6.89
CA GLY A 325 -12.58 25.58 6.18
C GLY A 325 -13.72 25.01 5.32
N TYR A 326 -13.92 23.69 5.29
CA TYR A 326 -15.01 23.04 4.57
C TYR A 326 -15.90 22.22 5.52
N LYS A 327 -17.17 22.08 5.15
CA LYS A 327 -18.07 21.11 5.79
C LYS A 327 -17.65 19.69 5.38
N PRO A 328 -17.72 18.70 6.29
CA PRO A 328 -17.54 17.30 5.92
C PRO A 328 -18.49 16.91 4.78
N SER A 329 -18.01 16.06 3.87
CA SER A 329 -18.80 15.54 2.77
C SER A 329 -18.66 14.03 2.70
N GLU A 330 -19.74 13.35 2.38
CA GLU A 330 -19.77 11.90 2.16
C GLU A 330 -20.20 11.62 0.72
N ALA A 331 -19.71 10.52 0.17
CA ALA A 331 -20.13 10.01 -1.13
C ALA A 331 -20.18 8.48 -1.11
N GLU A 332 -21.29 7.92 -1.58
CA GLU A 332 -21.47 6.48 -1.76
C GLU A 332 -20.93 6.05 -3.13
N PHE A 333 -20.32 4.88 -3.22
CA PHE A 333 -19.83 4.30 -4.46
C PHE A 333 -19.75 2.78 -4.38
N ILE A 334 -19.68 2.14 -5.55
CA ILE A 334 -19.55 0.69 -5.69
C ILE A 334 -18.20 0.39 -6.34
N VAL A 335 -17.47 -0.57 -5.78
CA VAL A 335 -16.26 -1.15 -6.37
C VAL A 335 -16.63 -2.46 -7.06
N THR A 336 -16.20 -2.63 -8.30
CA THR A 336 -16.41 -3.85 -9.08
C THR A 336 -15.11 -4.61 -9.29
N SER A 337 -15.18 -5.84 -9.77
CA SER A 337 -14.00 -6.65 -10.09
C SER A 337 -13.33 -6.30 -11.43
N GLN A 338 -14.02 -5.54 -12.29
CA GLN A 338 -13.62 -5.32 -13.69
C GLN A 338 -12.83 -4.03 -13.90
N GLU A 339 -13.30 -2.92 -13.34
CA GLU A 339 -12.73 -1.58 -13.56
C GLU A 339 -12.60 -0.80 -12.25
N VAL A 340 -11.61 0.09 -12.20
CA VAL A 340 -11.44 1.04 -11.08
C VAL A 340 -12.59 2.03 -11.05
N THR A 341 -13.19 2.21 -9.88
CA THR A 341 -14.28 3.17 -9.71
C THR A 341 -13.73 4.60 -9.70
N ILE A 342 -14.35 5.49 -10.48
CA ILE A 342 -14.06 6.93 -10.42
C ILE A 342 -15.10 7.62 -9.54
N GLN A 343 -14.67 8.10 -8.37
CA GLN A 343 -15.54 8.82 -7.44
C GLN A 343 -14.94 10.19 -7.11
N ASN A 344 -15.60 11.27 -7.47
CA ASN A 344 -15.20 12.61 -7.02
C ASN A 344 -15.95 12.98 -5.74
N VAL A 345 -15.32 13.77 -4.88
CA VAL A 345 -15.94 14.30 -3.65
C VAL A 345 -15.93 15.82 -3.72
N THR A 346 -17.12 16.42 -3.68
CA THR A 346 -17.29 17.87 -3.70
C THR A 346 -17.57 18.38 -2.29
N MET A 347 -16.73 19.26 -1.78
CA MET A 347 -16.88 19.87 -0.46
C MET A 347 -17.35 21.32 -0.57
N TYR A 348 -18.06 21.78 0.45
CA TYR A 348 -18.61 23.15 0.50
C TYR A 348 -17.95 23.95 1.62
N PRO A 349 -17.52 25.20 1.38
CA PRO A 349 -16.95 26.04 2.42
C PRO A 349 -17.87 26.18 3.62
N THR A 350 -17.30 26.13 4.82
CA THR A 350 -18.00 26.53 6.04
C THR A 350 -18.27 28.02 5.92
N ARG A 351 -19.52 28.47 6.01
CA ARG A 351 -19.86 29.90 5.89
C ARG A 351 -19.00 30.69 6.88
N VAL A 352 -18.14 31.57 6.36
CA VAL A 352 -17.51 32.61 7.17
C VAL A 352 -18.62 33.59 7.53
N VAL A 353 -19.05 33.60 8.79
CA VAL A 353 -19.77 34.76 9.30
C VAL A 353 -18.74 35.88 9.31
N SER A 354 -18.75 36.73 8.29
CA SER A 354 -18.04 38.00 8.37
C SER A 354 -18.77 38.79 9.45
N ASP A 355 -18.11 39.01 10.58
CA ASP A 355 -18.53 40.01 11.53
C ASP A 355 -18.29 41.38 10.87
N GLN A 356 -19.23 41.79 10.03
CA GLN A 356 -19.42 43.18 9.67
C GLN A 356 -20.42 43.79 10.65
N SER A 357 -20.07 43.79 11.94
CA SER A 357 -20.59 44.82 12.84
C SER A 357 -20.02 46.16 12.37
N HIS A 358 -20.91 46.98 11.83
CA HIS A 358 -20.67 48.37 11.50
C HIS A 358 -19.96 49.08 12.65
N VAL A 359 -18.68 49.43 12.47
CA VAL A 359 -18.08 50.53 13.22
C VAL A 359 -18.49 51.82 12.51
N SER A 360 -19.65 52.35 12.89
CA SER A 360 -20.04 53.72 12.57
C SER A 360 -19.15 54.67 13.38
N SER A 361 -18.39 55.47 12.65
CA SER A 361 -17.63 56.60 13.15
C SER A 361 -18.55 57.74 13.59
N GLU A 362 -18.74 57.97 14.89
CA GLU A 362 -18.97 59.31 15.50
C GLU A 362 -18.53 59.28 16.99
N GLY A 363 -17.64 60.20 17.40
CA GLY A 363 -17.42 60.56 18.82
C GLY A 363 -18.51 61.53 19.32
N PRO A 364 -18.40 62.25 20.46
CA PRO A 364 -17.21 62.48 21.30
C PRO A 364 -17.47 62.42 22.84
N TRP A 365 -16.51 61.93 23.62
CA TRP A 365 -16.33 62.36 25.01
C TRP A 365 -14.83 62.45 25.32
N GLU A 366 -14.28 63.67 25.22
CA GLU A 366 -13.07 64.03 25.96
C GLU A 366 -13.47 64.36 27.40
N LYS A 367 -12.78 63.78 28.38
CA LYS A 367 -11.91 64.53 29.30
C LYS A 367 -11.39 63.68 30.46
N HIS A 368 -10.12 63.96 30.77
CA HIS A 368 -9.41 63.72 32.02
C HIS A 368 -8.76 62.36 32.23
N LEU A 369 -7.47 62.29 31.91
CA LEU A 369 -6.49 61.67 32.79
C LEU A 369 -5.21 62.49 32.74
N ASP A 370 -4.86 63.05 33.89
CA ASP A 370 -3.52 63.53 34.17
C ASP A 370 -3.11 63.03 35.55
N ILE A 371 -1.80 62.95 35.73
CA ILE A 371 -1.04 62.61 36.94
C ILE A 371 -0.76 61.11 37.16
N GLY A 372 0.49 60.75 36.86
CA GLY A 372 1.09 59.45 37.15
C GLY A 372 1.64 59.29 38.56
N LEU A 373 2.34 58.18 38.78
CA LEU A 373 3.59 58.09 39.55
C LEU A 373 4.13 56.65 39.41
N ASP A 374 5.39 56.58 39.02
CA ASP A 374 6.26 55.41 39.08
C ASP A 374 6.43 54.89 40.52
N ILE A 375 6.72 53.59 40.67
CA ILE A 375 7.86 53.04 41.44
C ILE A 375 7.98 51.53 41.16
N VAL A 376 9.21 51.10 40.90
CA VAL A 376 9.67 49.74 40.54
C VAL A 376 10.20 48.99 41.82
N PRO A 377 10.91 47.85 41.74
CA PRO A 377 10.49 46.48 42.11
C PRO A 377 11.20 45.92 43.37
N THR A 378 10.88 44.69 43.80
CA THR A 378 11.90 43.80 44.42
C THR A 378 11.49 42.31 44.43
N ALA A 379 12.50 41.47 44.21
CA ALA A 379 12.48 40.00 44.15
C ALA A 379 12.74 39.32 45.52
N GLY A 380 12.49 38.00 45.62
CA GLY A 380 13.15 37.13 46.62
C GLY A 380 12.43 35.80 46.93
N PRO A 381 13.14 34.72 47.36
CA PRO A 381 12.94 33.35 46.85
C PRO A 381 12.77 32.24 47.93
N MET A 382 12.93 30.95 47.52
CA MET A 382 13.15 29.68 48.29
C MET A 382 11.91 28.79 48.55
N ALA A 383 11.96 27.45 48.64
CA ALA A 383 12.94 26.39 48.35
C ALA A 383 12.27 24.99 48.53
N ASN A 384 12.93 23.97 47.98
CA ASN A 384 12.87 22.50 48.11
C ASN A 384 12.13 21.81 49.29
N GLY A 385 11.68 20.57 49.03
CA GLY A 385 11.47 19.53 50.05
C GLY A 385 10.97 18.19 49.49
N GLU A 386 11.85 17.18 49.44
CA GLU A 386 11.56 15.76 49.21
C GLU A 386 10.85 15.10 50.42
N GLY A 387 10.18 13.96 50.23
CA GLY A 387 9.73 13.12 51.33
C GLY A 387 8.82 11.94 50.95
N SER A 388 9.38 10.73 50.98
CA SER A 388 8.78 9.42 50.76
C SER A 388 7.63 9.04 51.69
N THR A 389 6.78 8.07 51.30
CA THR A 389 6.54 6.82 52.06
C THR A 389 5.59 5.88 51.30
N SER A 390 5.83 4.58 51.43
CA SER A 390 4.98 3.48 50.96
C SER A 390 3.93 3.11 52.01
N VAL A 391 2.80 2.54 51.59
CA VAL A 391 2.04 1.55 52.36
C VAL A 391 1.37 0.55 51.41
N SER A 392 1.60 -0.72 51.69
CA SER A 392 1.03 -1.91 51.07
C SER A 392 -0.24 -2.39 51.79
N GLN A 393 -1.07 -3.15 51.04
CA GLN A 393 -2.07 -4.13 51.47
C GLN A 393 -3.40 -3.64 52.06
N LEU A 394 -4.50 -4.05 51.40
CA LEU A 394 -5.58 -4.83 52.02
C LEU A 394 -6.35 -5.62 50.95
N LEU A 395 -6.73 -6.84 51.35
CA LEU A 395 -7.23 -7.97 50.55
C LEU A 395 -8.76 -7.99 50.47
N SER A 396 -9.21 -8.64 49.39
CA SER A 396 -10.38 -9.51 49.27
C SER A 396 -11.80 -8.96 49.52
N THR A 397 -12.61 -9.03 48.48
CA THR A 397 -13.90 -9.74 48.55
C THR A 397 -14.20 -10.45 47.23
N HIS A 398 -14.54 -11.74 47.35
CA HIS A 398 -15.14 -12.60 46.34
C HIS A 398 -16.50 -12.04 45.91
N GLU A 399 -16.85 -12.17 44.63
CA GLU A 399 -18.21 -12.50 44.22
C GLU A 399 -18.16 -13.28 42.89
N LYS A 400 -18.75 -14.48 42.92
CA LYS A 400 -19.03 -15.34 41.78
C LYS A 400 -20.27 -14.80 41.07
N PHE A 401 -20.29 -14.73 39.74
CA PHE A 401 -21.52 -14.97 38.96
C PHE A 401 -21.22 -15.44 37.53
N ASP A 402 -21.76 -16.63 37.28
CA ASP A 402 -22.18 -17.34 36.06
C ASP A 402 -21.57 -17.12 34.67
N GLU A 403 -21.23 -18.29 34.11
CA GLU A 403 -21.13 -18.62 32.70
C GLU A 403 -22.44 -18.31 31.96
N SER A 404 -22.35 -17.58 30.84
CA SER A 404 -23.28 -17.78 29.74
C SER A 404 -22.60 -17.52 28.39
N ASN A 405 -22.89 -18.44 27.48
CA ASN A 405 -22.41 -18.56 26.11
C ASN A 405 -22.47 -17.25 25.30
N GLU A 406 -21.36 -16.89 24.65
CA GLU A 406 -21.42 -16.17 23.37
C GLU A 406 -20.64 -16.95 22.30
N LYS A 407 -21.43 -17.48 21.35
CA LYS A 407 -20.97 -18.07 20.11
C LYS A 407 -20.31 -16.99 19.26
N SER A 408 -19.00 -17.06 19.04
CA SER A 408 -18.38 -16.36 17.91
C SER A 408 -18.75 -17.10 16.62
N SER A 409 -19.50 -16.45 15.75
CA SER A 409 -19.72 -16.89 14.37
C SER A 409 -18.40 -16.81 13.60
N GLY A 410 -17.67 -17.93 13.56
CA GLY A 410 -16.57 -18.13 12.63
C GLY A 410 -17.13 -18.41 11.23
N ILE A 411 -16.69 -17.64 10.26
CA ILE A 411 -16.84 -17.96 8.83
C ILE A 411 -16.00 -19.22 8.57
N SER A 412 -16.60 -20.26 8.02
CA SER A 412 -15.95 -21.56 7.76
C SER A 412 -15.08 -21.50 6.51
N GLU A 413 -14.00 -22.30 6.47
CA GLU A 413 -13.08 -22.48 5.34
C GLU A 413 -13.77 -22.73 3.98
N SER A 414 -15.01 -23.23 3.99
CA SER A 414 -15.82 -23.48 2.79
C SER A 414 -16.27 -22.23 2.04
N GLU A 415 -16.49 -21.09 2.72
CA GLU A 415 -16.83 -19.82 2.04
C GLU A 415 -15.60 -19.18 1.37
N PHE A 416 -14.39 -19.57 1.81
CA PHE A 416 -13.12 -19.09 1.28
C PHE A 416 -12.79 -19.74 -0.08
N ASP A 417 -13.04 -21.04 -0.23
CA ASP A 417 -12.78 -21.77 -1.48
C ASP A 417 -13.78 -21.42 -2.61
N GLU A 418 -15.04 -21.11 -2.26
CA GLU A 418 -16.06 -20.70 -3.23
C GLU A 418 -15.75 -19.31 -3.82
N TYR A 419 -15.11 -18.43 -3.04
CA TYR A 419 -14.66 -17.10 -3.49
C TYR A 419 -13.55 -17.16 -4.54
N PHE A 420 -12.57 -18.07 -4.40
CA PHE A 420 -11.46 -18.21 -5.36
C PHE A 420 -11.87 -18.92 -6.66
N SER A 421 -12.81 -19.87 -6.58
CA SER A 421 -13.38 -20.52 -7.77
C SER A 421 -14.13 -19.51 -8.66
N GLY A 422 -14.76 -18.49 -8.07
CA GLY A 422 -15.43 -17.40 -8.78
C GLY A 422 -14.52 -16.39 -9.49
N MET A 423 -13.21 -16.40 -9.19
CA MET A 423 -12.21 -15.49 -9.80
C MET A 423 -11.38 -16.14 -10.93
N GLY A 424 -11.69 -17.39 -11.31
CA GLY A 424 -11.08 -18.03 -12.49
C GLY A 424 -9.61 -18.43 -12.33
N ILE A 425 -9.10 -18.59 -11.11
CA ILE A 425 -7.76 -19.15 -10.87
C ILE A 425 -7.87 -20.67 -10.81
N ALA A 426 -7.83 -21.33 -11.97
CA ALA A 426 -7.79 -22.78 -12.04
C ALA A 426 -6.39 -23.30 -11.65
N LYS A 427 -6.35 -24.34 -10.80
CA LYS A 427 -5.15 -25.16 -10.57
C LYS A 427 -4.89 -25.99 -11.82
N GLU A 428 -3.94 -25.60 -12.65
CA GLU A 428 -3.48 -26.43 -13.77
C GLU A 428 -2.37 -27.37 -13.30
N GLN A 429 -2.61 -28.66 -13.49
CA GLN A 429 -1.69 -29.74 -13.12
C GLN A 429 -1.00 -30.20 -14.41
N GLU A 430 0.19 -29.67 -14.69
CA GLU A 430 0.92 -29.98 -15.93
C GLU A 430 1.50 -31.41 -15.91
N LYS A 431 1.08 -32.20 -16.91
CA LYS A 431 1.84 -33.33 -17.45
C LYS A 431 2.87 -32.79 -18.44
N ILE A 432 4.11 -33.23 -18.26
CA ILE A 432 5.23 -33.00 -19.17
C ILE A 432 4.96 -33.76 -20.48
N ASP A 433 4.90 -33.05 -21.60
CA ASP A 433 5.56 -33.43 -22.87
C ASP A 433 5.42 -32.33 -23.95
N GLY A 434 6.58 -31.95 -24.52
CA GLY A 434 6.81 -31.54 -25.91
C GLY A 434 5.94 -30.46 -26.59
N ASN A 435 6.57 -29.30 -26.83
CA ASN A 435 6.31 -28.36 -27.95
C ASN A 435 4.86 -27.90 -28.17
N LEU A 436 4.50 -26.72 -27.63
CA LEU A 436 3.30 -25.97 -28.03
C LEU A 436 3.62 -24.48 -28.11
N THR A 437 3.70 -23.99 -29.34
CA THR A 437 3.42 -22.60 -29.71
C THR A 437 1.92 -22.34 -29.59
N ASP A 438 1.56 -21.12 -29.21
CA ASP A 438 0.21 -20.57 -29.03
C ASP A 438 -0.59 -21.04 -27.80
N TYR A 439 -0.68 -20.14 -26.81
CA TYR A 439 -1.80 -20.07 -25.89
C TYR A 439 -2.34 -18.63 -25.90
N ASP A 440 -3.55 -18.49 -26.44
CA ASP A 440 -4.38 -17.29 -26.39
C ASP A 440 -4.82 -17.02 -24.94
N ILE A 441 -4.35 -15.91 -24.38
CA ILE A 441 -4.95 -15.24 -23.22
C ILE A 441 -5.93 -14.20 -23.78
N PRO A 442 -7.19 -14.12 -23.32
CA PRO A 442 -8.17 -13.23 -23.94
C PRO A 442 -7.76 -11.76 -23.73
N PRO A 443 -7.67 -10.95 -24.80
CA PRO A 443 -7.42 -9.53 -24.69
C PRO A 443 -8.72 -8.83 -24.23
N THR A 444 -8.66 -8.11 -23.11
CA THR A 444 -9.69 -7.15 -22.77
C THR A 444 -9.52 -5.89 -23.62
N ALA A 445 -10.64 -5.45 -24.21
CA ALA A 445 -10.86 -4.25 -25.03
C ALA A 445 -10.45 -4.31 -26.51
N ASP A 446 -11.21 -5.07 -27.31
CA ASP A 446 -11.58 -4.66 -28.66
C ASP A 446 -13.11 -4.53 -28.74
N ALA A 447 -13.59 -3.30 -28.87
CA ALA A 447 -15.00 -2.99 -29.10
C ALA A 447 -15.43 -3.28 -30.55
N VAL A 448 -15.02 -4.42 -31.14
CA VAL A 448 -15.54 -4.92 -32.43
C VAL A 448 -15.37 -6.46 -32.49
N SER A 449 -16.03 -7.22 -31.61
CA SER A 449 -16.24 -8.66 -31.87
C SER A 449 -17.58 -9.22 -31.35
N ALA A 450 -18.47 -8.36 -30.85
CA ALA A 450 -19.84 -8.73 -30.46
C ALA A 450 -20.82 -8.80 -31.66
N ALA A 451 -20.38 -9.30 -32.81
CA ALA A 451 -21.24 -9.50 -33.99
C ALA A 451 -21.13 -10.90 -34.63
N GLY A 452 -20.27 -11.79 -34.09
CA GLY A 452 -20.08 -13.15 -34.61
C GLY A 452 -20.93 -14.22 -33.91
N ASN A 453 -21.27 -14.03 -32.63
CA ASN A 453 -21.94 -15.05 -31.81
C ASN A 453 -23.35 -14.68 -31.30
N LEU A 454 -23.90 -13.54 -31.75
CA LEU A 454 -25.30 -13.17 -31.51
C LEU A 454 -26.26 -13.57 -32.66
N GLY A 455 -25.80 -14.42 -33.58
CA GLY A 455 -26.57 -14.88 -34.75
C GLY A 455 -27.37 -16.18 -34.55
N ARG A 456 -27.27 -16.87 -33.40
CA ARG A 456 -28.01 -18.13 -33.16
C ARG A 456 -29.00 -18.13 -32.00
N SER A 457 -29.03 -17.08 -31.16
CA SER A 457 -29.97 -16.99 -30.03
C SER A 457 -30.92 -15.80 -30.07
N PHE A 458 -30.88 -14.94 -31.11
CA PHE A 458 -31.72 -13.74 -31.21
C PHE A 458 -32.81 -13.78 -32.30
N CYS A 459 -33.13 -14.96 -32.84
CA CYS A 459 -34.21 -15.15 -33.82
C CYS A 459 -35.43 -15.91 -33.26
N PHE A 460 -35.60 -15.99 -31.94
CA PHE A 460 -36.72 -16.72 -31.34
C PHE A 460 -37.95 -15.88 -31.00
N PHE A 461 -37.94 -14.56 -31.18
CA PHE A 461 -39.06 -13.73 -30.70
C PHE A 461 -39.67 -12.69 -31.65
N TYR A 462 -39.07 -12.34 -32.79
CA TYR A 462 -39.70 -11.40 -33.73
C TYR A 462 -39.45 -11.82 -35.18
N GLY A 463 -40.53 -11.96 -35.94
CA GLY A 463 -40.57 -12.64 -37.24
C GLY A 463 -39.61 -12.14 -38.33
N TYR A 464 -39.37 -13.03 -39.29
CA TYR A 464 -38.34 -13.01 -40.34
C TYR A 464 -38.18 -11.72 -41.16
N ASN A 465 -39.18 -10.84 -41.24
CA ASN A 465 -39.12 -9.66 -42.12
C ASN A 465 -38.32 -8.48 -41.54
N TYR A 466 -38.07 -8.43 -40.22
CA TYR A 466 -37.26 -7.35 -39.62
C TYR A 466 -35.75 -7.65 -39.62
N CYS A 467 -35.38 -8.92 -39.75
CA CYS A 467 -33.98 -9.35 -39.73
C CYS A 467 -33.25 -9.02 -41.05
N ALA A 468 -33.96 -9.05 -42.18
CA ALA A 468 -33.39 -8.75 -43.49
C ALA A 468 -32.98 -7.27 -43.67
N ILE A 469 -33.71 -6.35 -43.04
CA ILE A 469 -33.45 -4.90 -43.14
C ILE A 469 -32.20 -4.51 -42.32
N LEU A 470 -32.02 -5.11 -41.15
CA LEU A 470 -30.86 -4.84 -40.28
C LEU A 470 -29.55 -5.40 -40.85
N ILE A 471 -29.61 -6.56 -41.52
CA ILE A 471 -28.45 -7.15 -42.20
C ILE A 471 -28.05 -6.30 -43.44
N ALA A 472 -29.03 -5.77 -44.18
CA ALA A 472 -28.76 -4.90 -45.32
C ALA A 472 -28.12 -3.56 -44.91
N LEU A 473 -28.53 -2.98 -43.79
CA LEU A 473 -27.95 -1.75 -43.25
C LEU A 473 -26.52 -1.96 -42.71
N ALA A 474 -26.24 -3.10 -42.10
CA ALA A 474 -24.89 -3.46 -41.63
C ALA A 474 -23.90 -3.71 -42.79
N LEU A 475 -24.39 -4.27 -43.91
CA LEU A 475 -23.57 -4.49 -45.11
C LEU A 475 -23.26 -3.18 -45.88
N PHE A 476 -24.17 -2.21 -45.88
CA PHE A 476 -23.94 -0.91 -46.50
C PHE A 476 -22.87 -0.07 -45.78
N TRP A 477 -22.72 -0.24 -44.47
CA TRP A 477 -21.71 0.47 -43.67
C TRP A 477 -20.29 -0.05 -43.89
N ARG A 478 -20.14 -1.29 -44.38
CA ARG A 478 -18.86 -1.95 -44.65
C ARG A 478 -18.17 -1.52 -45.96
N LEU A 479 -18.85 -0.76 -46.83
CA LEU A 479 -18.35 -0.34 -48.15
C LEU A 479 -17.88 1.13 -48.20
N ARG A 480 -17.72 1.80 -47.05
CA ARG A 480 -17.33 3.22 -46.98
C ARG A 480 -16.15 3.54 -46.04
N LEU A 481 -15.38 2.54 -45.62
CA LEU A 481 -14.12 2.71 -44.90
C LEU A 481 -12.97 2.02 -45.64
#